data_AF-A0A6L4Z697-F1
#
_entry.id   AF-A0A6L4Z697-F1
#
_cell.length_a   1.000
_cell.length_b   1.000
_cell.length_c   1.000
_cell.angle_alpha   90.00
_cell.angle_beta   90.00
_cell.angle_gamma   90.00
#
_symmetry.space_group_name_H-M   'P 1'
#
loop_
_entity.id
_entity.type
_entity.pdbx_description
1 polymer ?
#
loop_
_entity_poly.entity_id
_entity_poly.type
_entity_poly.pdbx_seq_one_letter_code
_entity_poly.pdbx_strand_id
1 'polypeptide(L)'
;TPVDLTGLMTVSGTTQTNAGTYNNAPWSFAGNGNYNATSGTVNNAIGKAATTTVVTINGGPFTYTGSAQTPATVSVTGANLSIIPTANYTNNVNAGTANASYTYVESANHLGSSDSENFTIGKAAAVITVTPYSVTYDGNAHTSTFTAVGVESPTPVDLTGLMTVSGTTQTNAGTYNNAPWSFAGNVQEHTIMHHGVLQATTTTLQRAAQ
;
A
#
# COMPACT_ATOMS: atom_id res chain seq x y z
N THR A 1 -27.83 37.50 52.98
CA THR A 1 -27.22 36.70 51.91
C THR A 1 -26.30 37.60 51.11
N PRO A 2 -25.10 37.14 50.70
CA PRO A 2 -24.24 37.94 49.82
C PRO A 2 -24.97 38.28 48.52
N VAL A 3 -24.79 39.51 48.01
CA VAL A 3 -25.35 39.94 46.73
C VAL A 3 -24.49 39.40 45.59
N ASP A 4 -25.10 38.95 44.50
CA ASP A 4 -24.40 38.56 43.28
C ASP A 4 -24.04 39.82 42.46
N LEU A 5 -22.76 39.97 42.15
CA LEU A 5 -22.21 41.12 41.41
C LEU A 5 -21.69 40.71 40.02
N THR A 6 -21.90 39.46 39.59
CA THR A 6 -21.39 38.95 38.30
C THR A 6 -21.87 39.76 37.11
N GLY A 7 -23.08 40.35 37.17
CA GLY A 7 -23.61 41.23 36.13
C GLY A 7 -22.83 42.54 35.93
N LEU A 8 -21.90 42.89 36.82
CA LEU A 8 -21.01 44.05 36.69
C LEU A 8 -19.65 43.70 36.06
N MET A 9 -19.39 42.42 35.77
CA MET A 9 -18.15 41.93 35.17
C MET A 9 -18.27 41.92 33.64
N THR A 10 -17.27 42.47 32.95
CA THR A 10 -17.06 42.28 31.51
C THR A 10 -15.83 41.42 31.30
N VAL A 11 -16.02 40.24 30.71
CA VAL A 11 -14.95 39.24 30.46
C VAL A 11 -14.90 38.77 29.00
N SER A 12 -15.58 39.45 28.08
CA SER A 12 -15.64 39.03 26.67
C SER A 12 -14.25 38.91 26.01
N GLY A 13 -13.27 39.69 26.46
CA GLY A 13 -11.88 39.61 26.01
C GLY A 13 -11.13 38.33 26.41
N THR A 14 -11.70 37.49 27.27
CA THR A 14 -11.06 36.24 27.74
C THR A 14 -11.49 34.99 26.98
N THR A 15 -12.39 35.11 25.99
CA THR A 15 -12.92 33.96 25.24
C THR A 15 -12.03 33.63 24.05
N GLN A 16 -11.59 32.38 23.93
CA GLN A 16 -10.70 31.90 22.87
C GLN A 16 -11.12 30.48 22.44
N THR A 17 -10.86 30.11 21.20
CA THR A 17 -11.25 28.79 20.64
C THR A 17 -10.11 28.03 19.97
N ASN A 18 -9.12 28.74 19.42
CA ASN A 18 -7.96 28.12 18.79
C ASN A 18 -6.88 27.82 19.82
N ALA A 19 -6.00 26.87 19.51
CA ALA A 19 -4.80 26.65 20.29
C ALA A 19 -3.88 27.88 20.20
N GLY A 20 -3.24 28.20 21.32
CA GLY A 20 -2.37 29.36 21.43
C GLY A 20 -2.24 29.87 22.87
N THR A 21 -1.29 30.77 23.04
CA THR A 21 -1.12 31.55 24.27
C THR A 21 -1.72 32.94 24.05
N TYR A 22 -2.61 33.34 24.95
CA TYR A 22 -3.36 34.58 24.90
C TYR A 22 -3.01 35.42 26.12
N ASN A 23 -1.97 36.22 25.96
CA ASN A 23 -1.50 37.10 27.03
C ASN A 23 -2.39 38.33 27.14
N ASN A 24 -2.52 38.84 28.36
CA ASN A 24 -3.15 40.11 28.65
C ASN A 24 -4.64 40.23 28.24
N ALA A 25 -5.41 39.13 28.30
CA ALA A 25 -6.84 39.15 28.05
C ALA A 25 -7.56 40.05 29.08
N PRO A 26 -8.27 41.11 28.65
CA PRO A 26 -8.79 42.12 29.56
C PRO A 26 -10.07 41.65 30.24
N TRP A 27 -10.23 42.06 31.50
CA TRP A 27 -11.49 42.02 32.22
C TRP A 27 -11.72 43.34 32.96
N SER A 28 -12.98 43.70 33.17
CA SER A 28 -13.34 44.85 33.98
C SER A 28 -14.52 44.55 34.90
N PHE A 29 -14.54 45.23 36.02
CA PHE A 29 -15.65 45.32 36.96
C PHE A 29 -16.10 46.77 36.99
N ALA A 30 -17.32 47.05 36.55
CA ALA A 30 -17.82 48.42 36.43
C ALA A 30 -18.02 49.11 37.79
N GLY A 31 -18.12 48.35 38.88
CA GLY A 31 -18.51 48.89 40.18
C GLY A 31 -19.98 49.28 40.25
N ASN A 32 -20.38 49.85 41.38
CA ASN A 32 -21.67 50.49 41.59
C ASN A 32 -21.57 51.50 42.76
N GLY A 33 -22.69 52.01 43.27
CA GLY A 33 -22.69 52.97 44.39
C GLY A 33 -22.01 52.50 45.69
N ASN A 34 -21.84 51.18 45.87
CA ASN A 34 -21.23 50.58 47.06
C ASN A 34 -19.84 49.95 46.78
N TYR A 35 -19.47 49.70 45.53
CA TYR A 35 -18.24 49.00 45.16
C TYR A 35 -17.47 49.78 44.08
N ASN A 36 -16.17 49.97 44.29
CA ASN A 36 -15.30 50.66 43.34
C ASN A 36 -15.13 49.84 42.04
N ALA A 37 -15.03 50.54 40.91
CA ALA A 37 -14.65 49.94 39.65
C ALA A 37 -13.19 49.44 39.70
N THR A 38 -12.89 48.37 38.97
CA THR A 38 -11.52 47.90 38.78
C THR A 38 -11.39 47.12 37.47
N SER A 39 -10.17 46.89 37.02
CA SER A 39 -9.88 46.17 35.78
C SER A 39 -8.51 45.52 35.87
N GLY A 40 -8.30 44.51 35.04
CA GLY A 40 -7.01 43.85 34.94
C GLY A 40 -6.91 43.01 33.68
N THR A 41 -5.86 42.21 33.65
CA THR A 41 -5.64 41.24 32.57
C THR A 41 -5.31 39.86 33.11
N VAL A 42 -5.61 38.83 32.33
CA VAL A 42 -5.26 37.43 32.61
C VAL A 42 -4.55 36.81 31.40
N ASN A 43 -3.68 35.83 31.64
CA ASN A 43 -3.06 35.05 30.58
C ASN A 43 -3.80 33.71 30.46
N ASN A 44 -4.24 33.38 29.25
CA ASN A 44 -4.93 32.14 28.94
C ASN A 44 -4.09 31.30 27.96
N ALA A 45 -4.30 29.99 27.95
CA ALA A 45 -3.67 29.11 26.97
C ALA A 45 -4.63 27.98 26.58
N ILE A 46 -4.61 27.63 25.30
CA ILE A 46 -5.28 26.46 24.74
C ILE A 46 -4.22 25.60 24.06
N GLY A 47 -4.08 24.35 24.48
CA GLY A 47 -3.16 23.40 23.86
C GLY A 47 -3.68 22.86 22.53
N LYS A 48 -2.77 22.44 21.65
CA LYS A 48 -3.15 21.70 20.44
C LYS A 48 -3.72 20.33 20.81
N ALA A 49 -4.76 19.90 20.11
CA ALA A 49 -5.34 18.58 20.29
C ALA A 49 -4.47 17.49 19.64
N ALA A 50 -4.32 16.34 20.28
CA ALA A 50 -3.67 15.19 19.66
C ALA A 50 -4.49 14.66 18.47
N THR A 51 -3.79 14.07 17.51
CA THR A 51 -4.41 13.35 16.39
C THR A 51 -3.90 11.91 16.34
N THR A 52 -4.68 11.04 15.73
CA THR A 52 -4.32 9.64 15.47
C THR A 52 -4.49 9.38 13.99
N THR A 53 -3.38 9.07 13.33
CA THR A 53 -3.37 8.53 11.96
C THR A 53 -3.36 7.01 12.06
N VAL A 54 -4.19 6.35 11.27
CA VAL A 54 -4.23 4.89 11.14
C VAL A 54 -4.17 4.54 9.65
N VAL A 55 -3.20 3.74 9.27
CA VAL A 55 -3.06 3.11 7.96
C VAL A 55 -3.48 1.64 8.10
N THR A 56 -4.31 1.14 7.20
CA THR A 56 -4.75 -0.26 7.21
C THR A 56 -4.64 -0.84 5.83
N ILE A 57 -3.92 -1.95 5.68
CA ILE A 57 -3.85 -2.72 4.44
C ILE A 57 -5.07 -3.64 4.36
N ASN A 58 -5.91 -3.46 3.35
CA ASN A 58 -7.13 -4.26 3.19
C ASN A 58 -6.94 -5.34 2.14
N GLY A 59 -7.38 -6.56 2.45
CA GLY A 59 -7.31 -7.72 1.56
C GLY A 59 -6.00 -8.49 1.66
N GLY A 60 -5.63 -9.15 0.56
CA GLY A 60 -4.47 -10.04 0.48
C GLY A 60 -4.85 -11.54 0.52
N PRO A 61 -3.94 -12.43 0.09
CA PRO A 61 -2.59 -12.16 -0.40
C PRO A 61 -2.56 -11.40 -1.75
N PHE A 62 -1.52 -10.59 -1.94
CA PHE A 62 -1.31 -9.84 -3.19
C PHE A 62 -0.34 -10.60 -4.11
N THR A 63 -0.56 -10.53 -5.42
CA THR A 63 0.31 -11.13 -6.44
C THR A 63 0.68 -10.07 -7.46
N TYR A 64 1.87 -10.16 -8.05
CA TYR A 64 2.31 -9.26 -9.12
C TYR A 64 1.31 -9.27 -10.29
N THR A 65 0.99 -8.09 -10.82
CA THR A 65 0.05 -7.89 -11.94
C THR A 65 0.59 -6.95 -13.03
N GLY A 66 1.81 -6.43 -12.87
CA GLY A 66 2.36 -5.37 -13.73
C GLY A 66 1.85 -3.96 -13.42
N SER A 67 0.98 -3.78 -12.42
CA SER A 67 0.41 -2.48 -12.05
C SER A 67 0.59 -2.16 -10.57
N ALA A 68 0.54 -0.87 -10.25
CA ALA A 68 0.61 -0.38 -8.87
C ALA A 68 -0.58 -0.88 -8.04
N GLN A 69 -0.30 -1.45 -6.87
CA GLN A 69 -1.28 -1.96 -5.92
C GLN A 69 -1.48 -0.94 -4.79
N THR A 70 -2.73 -0.57 -4.51
CA THR A 70 -3.09 0.48 -3.54
C THR A 70 -4.12 0.00 -2.50
N PRO A 71 -3.81 -1.05 -1.73
CA PRO A 71 -4.78 -1.69 -0.82
C PRO A 71 -5.09 -0.91 0.47
N ALA A 72 -4.32 0.13 0.77
CA ALA A 72 -4.40 0.83 2.05
C ALA A 72 -5.56 1.83 2.12
N THR A 73 -6.23 1.83 3.25
CA THR A 73 -7.10 2.94 3.69
C THR A 73 -6.41 3.73 4.80
N VAL A 74 -6.62 5.03 4.85
CA VAL A 74 -6.10 5.89 5.91
C VAL A 74 -7.24 6.62 6.61
N SER A 75 -7.17 6.72 7.94
CA SER A 75 -8.02 7.62 8.71
C SER A 75 -7.17 8.50 9.61
N VAL A 76 -7.53 9.79 9.71
CA VAL A 76 -6.96 10.69 10.71
C VAL A 76 -8.09 11.22 11.57
N THR A 77 -8.00 10.98 12.87
CA THR A 77 -9.01 11.38 13.86
C THR A 77 -8.42 12.26 14.95
N GLY A 78 -9.24 13.15 15.51
CA GLY A 78 -8.87 14.05 16.60
C GLY A 78 -10.06 14.92 17.02
N ALA A 79 -9.85 15.86 17.95
CA ALA A 79 -10.91 16.78 18.36
C ALA A 79 -11.40 17.62 17.17
N ASN A 80 -12.68 17.51 16.81
CA ASN A 80 -13.28 18.14 15.62
C ASN A 80 -12.52 17.84 14.31
N LEU A 81 -11.85 16.67 14.22
CA LEU A 81 -11.11 16.24 13.03
C LEU A 81 -11.47 14.79 12.69
N SER A 82 -11.92 14.57 11.46
CA SER A 82 -12.15 13.23 10.89
C SER A 82 -12.00 13.31 9.37
N ILE A 83 -10.86 12.87 8.86
CA ILE A 83 -10.55 12.88 7.42
C ILE A 83 -10.06 11.51 6.94
N ILE A 84 -10.23 11.24 5.65
CA ILE A 84 -9.85 9.98 4.99
C ILE A 84 -8.92 10.32 3.83
N PRO A 85 -7.63 10.58 4.08
CA PRO A 85 -6.69 10.95 3.04
C PRO A 85 -6.22 9.73 2.24
N THR A 86 -5.57 9.98 1.10
CA THR A 86 -4.92 8.94 0.30
C THR A 86 -3.55 8.59 0.89
N ALA A 87 -3.24 7.29 0.99
CA ALA A 87 -1.92 6.83 1.40
C ALA A 87 -0.83 7.15 0.36
N ASN A 88 0.40 7.35 0.84
CA ASN A 88 1.60 7.34 0.04
C ASN A 88 2.13 5.91 -0.08
N TYR A 89 2.61 5.52 -1.27
CA TYR A 89 3.11 4.18 -1.52
C TYR A 89 4.55 4.18 -1.99
N THR A 90 5.29 3.15 -1.62
CA THR A 90 6.60 2.82 -2.20
C THR A 90 6.67 1.32 -2.51
N ASN A 91 7.41 0.98 -3.56
CA ASN A 91 7.63 -0.41 -4.02
C ASN A 91 6.34 -1.21 -4.29
N ASN A 92 5.25 -0.55 -4.68
CA ASN A 92 3.93 -1.17 -4.76
C ASN A 92 3.55 -1.73 -6.14
N VAL A 93 4.51 -1.87 -7.06
CA VAL A 93 4.29 -2.50 -8.37
C VAL A 93 4.86 -3.91 -8.39
N ASN A 94 6.12 -4.05 -8.00
CA ASN A 94 6.90 -5.27 -8.18
C ASN A 94 6.69 -6.27 -7.03
N ALA A 95 6.98 -7.54 -7.30
CA ALA A 95 7.03 -8.54 -6.24
C ALA A 95 8.09 -8.19 -5.19
N GLY A 96 7.76 -8.39 -3.92
CA GLY A 96 8.58 -8.00 -2.78
C GLY A 96 7.78 -7.31 -1.68
N THR A 97 8.49 -6.58 -0.82
CA THR A 97 7.88 -5.79 0.27
C THR A 97 7.55 -4.38 -0.23
N ALA A 98 6.27 -4.06 -0.25
CA ALA A 98 5.73 -2.73 -0.49
C ALA A 98 5.39 -2.04 0.84
N ASN A 99 5.25 -0.71 0.81
CA ASN A 99 4.87 0.08 1.97
C ASN A 99 3.77 1.07 1.61
N ALA A 100 2.84 1.28 2.55
CA ALA A 100 1.85 2.34 2.53
C ALA A 100 2.01 3.19 3.80
N SER A 101 1.99 4.52 3.67
CA SER A 101 2.17 5.42 4.81
C SER A 101 1.38 6.71 4.66
N TYR A 102 1.13 7.39 5.77
CA TYR A 102 0.59 8.73 5.78
C TYR A 102 1.08 9.52 6.99
N THR A 103 1.28 10.82 6.77
CA THR A 103 1.65 11.78 7.83
C THR A 103 0.67 12.93 7.81
N TYR A 104 -0.11 13.08 8.87
CA TYR A 104 -0.83 14.30 9.16
C TYR A 104 0.14 15.32 9.76
N VAL A 105 0.42 16.38 8.99
CA VAL A 105 1.28 17.47 9.42
C VAL A 105 0.56 18.29 10.50
N GLU A 106 1.30 18.72 11.51
CA GLU A 106 0.81 19.60 12.56
C GLU A 106 0.11 20.84 11.98
N SER A 107 -1.03 21.21 12.57
CA SER A 107 -1.82 22.38 12.18
C SER A 107 -1.79 23.45 13.26
N ALA A 108 -2.54 24.53 13.08
CA ALA A 108 -2.73 25.55 14.12
C ALA A 108 -3.32 24.96 15.41
N ASN A 109 -4.23 23.99 15.30
CA ASN A 109 -5.04 23.47 16.41
C ASN A 109 -4.77 22.01 16.77
N HIS A 110 -4.00 21.30 15.95
CA HIS A 110 -3.78 19.86 16.08
C HIS A 110 -2.30 19.51 16.01
N LEU A 111 -1.86 18.60 16.88
CA LEU A 111 -0.54 17.98 16.79
C LEU A 111 -0.49 17.04 15.57
N GLY A 112 0.70 16.90 14.98
CA GLY A 112 0.93 15.94 13.90
C GLY A 112 0.85 14.48 14.37
N SER A 113 0.54 13.58 13.45
CA SER A 113 0.63 12.13 13.65
C SER A 113 0.96 11.44 12.34
N SER A 114 1.44 10.21 12.41
CA SER A 114 1.80 9.42 11.23
C SER A 114 1.61 7.95 11.50
N ASP A 115 1.38 7.18 10.45
CA ASP A 115 1.34 5.73 10.51
C ASP A 115 1.85 5.11 9.19
N SER A 116 2.32 3.87 9.24
CA SER A 116 2.98 3.19 8.12
C SER A 116 2.86 1.67 8.26
N GLU A 117 2.42 1.02 7.18
CA GLU A 117 2.23 -0.42 7.13
C GLU A 117 2.91 -1.04 5.91
N ASN A 118 3.52 -2.20 6.12
CA ASN A 118 4.12 -2.98 5.04
C ASN A 118 3.13 -4.03 4.52
N PHE A 119 3.20 -4.32 3.23
CA PHE A 119 2.49 -5.44 2.62
C PHE A 119 3.36 -6.17 1.61
N THR A 120 3.10 -7.45 1.40
CA THR A 120 3.89 -8.30 0.49
C THR A 120 3.14 -8.50 -0.82
N ILE A 121 3.82 -8.24 -1.93
CA ILE A 121 3.41 -8.62 -3.28
C ILE A 121 4.16 -9.91 -3.64
N GLY A 122 3.42 -11.02 -3.78
CA GLY A 122 3.98 -12.30 -4.20
C GLY A 122 4.33 -12.31 -5.69
N LYS A 123 5.28 -13.18 -6.08
CA LYS A 123 5.56 -13.45 -7.50
C LYS A 123 4.35 -14.05 -8.21
N ALA A 124 4.17 -13.68 -9.47
CA ALA A 124 3.17 -14.27 -10.34
C ALA A 124 3.66 -15.58 -10.97
N ALA A 125 2.73 -16.37 -11.51
CA ALA A 125 3.07 -17.51 -12.36
C ALA A 125 3.11 -17.05 -13.82
N ALA A 126 4.21 -17.35 -14.52
CA ALA A 126 4.28 -17.16 -15.97
C ALA A 126 3.30 -18.10 -16.70
N VAL A 127 2.80 -17.68 -17.85
CA VAL A 127 2.00 -18.52 -18.75
C VAL A 127 2.94 -19.17 -19.74
N ILE A 128 3.08 -20.49 -19.66
CA ILE A 128 3.97 -21.28 -20.52
C ILE A 128 3.15 -22.22 -21.39
N THR A 129 3.39 -22.20 -22.71
CA THR A 129 2.82 -23.17 -23.65
C THR A 129 3.95 -23.91 -24.35
N VAL A 130 3.83 -25.24 -24.39
CA VAL A 130 4.77 -26.10 -25.11
C VAL A 130 4.06 -26.74 -26.29
N THR A 131 4.66 -26.65 -27.48
CA THR A 131 4.15 -27.27 -28.70
C THR A 131 5.08 -28.43 -29.09
N PRO A 132 4.64 -29.70 -28.92
CA PRO A 132 5.43 -30.85 -29.34
C PRO A 132 5.50 -30.96 -30.88
N TYR A 133 6.42 -31.78 -31.37
CA TYR A 133 6.51 -32.16 -32.78
C TYR A 133 6.18 -33.64 -32.98
N SER A 134 5.60 -33.97 -34.13
CA SER A 134 5.40 -35.34 -34.60
C SER A 134 5.66 -35.36 -36.10
N VAL A 135 6.78 -35.95 -36.50
CA VAL A 135 7.30 -35.91 -37.87
C VAL A 135 7.86 -37.27 -38.26
N THR A 136 7.92 -37.54 -39.56
CA THR A 136 8.64 -38.69 -40.09
C THR A 136 10.14 -38.44 -40.00
N TYR A 137 10.91 -39.48 -39.66
CA TYR A 137 12.37 -39.39 -39.62
C TYR A 137 12.95 -38.93 -40.97
N ASP A 138 13.68 -37.83 -40.94
CA ASP A 138 14.28 -37.15 -42.10
C ASP A 138 15.80 -36.96 -41.95
N GLY A 139 16.39 -37.47 -40.86
CA GLY A 139 17.80 -37.30 -40.53
C GLY A 139 18.17 -35.95 -39.91
N ASN A 140 17.22 -35.03 -39.73
CA ASN A 140 17.45 -33.74 -39.07
C ASN A 140 17.07 -33.79 -37.58
N ALA A 141 17.65 -32.88 -36.79
CA ALA A 141 17.25 -32.70 -35.40
C ALA A 141 15.96 -31.88 -35.31
N HIS A 142 15.00 -32.34 -34.50
CA HIS A 142 13.73 -31.68 -34.23
C HIS A 142 13.65 -31.28 -32.77
N THR A 143 13.13 -30.09 -32.48
CA THR A 143 13.03 -29.53 -31.12
C THR A 143 11.62 -28.99 -30.90
N SER A 144 11.05 -29.17 -29.70
CA SER A 144 9.75 -28.59 -29.37
C SER A 144 9.82 -27.06 -29.33
N THR A 145 8.73 -26.37 -29.67
CA THR A 145 8.65 -24.90 -29.56
C THR A 145 7.90 -24.49 -28.30
N PHE A 146 8.24 -23.31 -27.77
CA PHE A 146 7.75 -22.84 -26.49
C PHE A 146 7.35 -21.37 -26.58
N THR A 147 6.32 -20.99 -25.83
CA THR A 147 6.03 -19.60 -25.48
C THR A 147 6.03 -19.48 -23.97
N ALA A 148 6.54 -18.36 -23.47
CA ALA A 148 6.46 -18.00 -22.06
C ALA A 148 6.17 -16.51 -22.00
N VAL A 149 5.08 -16.13 -21.34
CA VAL A 149 4.67 -14.73 -21.18
C VAL A 149 4.32 -14.42 -19.73
N GLY A 150 4.52 -13.16 -19.32
CA GLY A 150 4.11 -12.68 -18.01
C GLY A 150 2.59 -12.49 -17.88
N VAL A 151 2.16 -11.99 -16.72
CA VAL A 151 0.74 -11.78 -16.38
C VAL A 151 0.25 -10.36 -16.66
N GLU A 152 1.12 -9.49 -17.16
CA GLU A 152 0.80 -8.10 -17.43
C GLU A 152 -0.26 -7.96 -18.52
N SER A 153 -1.10 -6.93 -18.37
CA SER A 153 -2.16 -6.60 -19.31
C SER A 153 -2.13 -5.10 -19.62
N PRO A 154 -2.32 -4.66 -20.87
CA PRO A 154 -2.72 -5.47 -22.05
C PRO A 154 -1.54 -6.16 -22.76
N THR A 155 -0.31 -5.85 -22.38
CA THR A 155 0.91 -6.33 -23.06
C THR A 155 1.72 -7.20 -22.12
N PRO A 156 1.55 -8.53 -22.16
CA PRO A 156 2.38 -9.46 -21.42
C PRO A 156 3.86 -9.31 -21.80
N VAL A 157 4.77 -9.39 -20.83
CA VAL A 157 6.20 -9.44 -21.13
C VAL A 157 6.56 -10.78 -21.78
N ASP A 158 7.45 -10.76 -22.77
CA ASP A 158 8.02 -11.97 -23.35
C ASP A 158 9.10 -12.54 -22.43
N LEU A 159 8.87 -13.76 -21.93
CA LEU A 159 9.74 -14.48 -21.02
C LEU A 159 10.41 -15.69 -21.70
N THR A 160 10.28 -15.85 -23.02
CA THR A 160 10.82 -17.00 -23.77
C THR A 160 12.33 -17.17 -23.60
N GLY A 161 13.08 -16.07 -23.43
CA GLY A 161 14.52 -16.09 -23.16
C GLY A 161 14.92 -16.77 -21.84
N LEU A 162 13.97 -17.05 -20.95
CA LEU A 162 14.19 -17.76 -19.68
C LEU A 162 13.91 -19.26 -19.78
N MET A 163 13.52 -19.76 -20.97
CA MET A 163 13.26 -21.17 -21.24
C MET A 163 14.55 -21.90 -21.64
N THR A 164 14.78 -23.07 -21.05
CA THR A 164 15.80 -24.03 -21.52
C THR A 164 15.11 -25.27 -22.05
N VAL A 165 15.32 -25.58 -23.34
CA VAL A 165 14.52 -26.55 -24.10
C VAL A 165 15.35 -27.57 -24.87
N SER A 166 16.68 -27.53 -24.73
CA SER A 166 17.63 -28.41 -25.41
C SER A 166 17.39 -29.89 -25.11
N GLY A 167 16.75 -30.22 -23.99
CA GLY A 167 16.32 -31.59 -23.66
C GLY A 167 15.21 -32.13 -24.56
N THR A 168 14.57 -31.28 -25.37
CA THR A 168 13.52 -31.68 -26.33
C THR A 168 14.03 -31.92 -27.74
N THR A 169 15.34 -31.83 -27.98
CA THR A 169 15.92 -32.04 -29.31
C THR A 169 16.19 -33.52 -29.57
N GLN A 170 15.59 -34.09 -30.64
CA GLN A 170 15.82 -35.48 -31.04
C GLN A 170 16.03 -35.61 -32.55
N THR A 171 16.95 -36.49 -32.95
CA THR A 171 17.21 -36.81 -34.37
C THR A 171 16.68 -38.18 -34.74
N ASN A 172 16.86 -39.18 -33.88
CA ASN A 172 16.50 -40.56 -34.20
C ASN A 172 14.99 -40.78 -34.12
N ALA A 173 14.49 -41.77 -34.86
CA ALA A 173 13.11 -42.20 -34.73
C ALA A 173 12.86 -42.82 -33.34
N GLY A 174 11.77 -42.43 -32.69
CA GLY A 174 11.42 -42.95 -31.37
C GLY A 174 10.28 -42.18 -30.72
N THR A 175 9.75 -42.74 -29.63
CA THR A 175 8.86 -42.02 -28.72
C THR A 175 9.68 -41.50 -27.55
N TYR A 176 9.78 -40.18 -27.45
CA TYR A 176 10.56 -39.50 -26.41
C TYR A 176 9.62 -38.93 -25.35
N ASN A 177 9.31 -39.77 -24.37
CA ASN A 177 8.52 -39.34 -23.22
C ASN A 177 9.41 -38.52 -22.27
N ASN A 178 8.83 -37.49 -21.65
CA ASN A 178 9.45 -36.73 -20.56
C ASN A 178 10.73 -35.98 -20.96
N ALA A 179 10.81 -35.51 -22.20
CA ALA A 179 11.88 -34.63 -22.64
C ALA A 179 12.00 -33.40 -21.72
N PRO A 180 13.15 -33.16 -21.06
CA PRO A 180 13.24 -32.14 -20.03
C PRO A 180 13.25 -30.73 -20.62
N TRP A 181 12.58 -29.82 -19.91
CA TRP A 181 12.64 -28.38 -20.13
C TRP A 181 12.59 -27.68 -18.76
N SER A 182 13.07 -26.44 -18.70
CA SER A 182 13.00 -25.64 -17.47
C SER A 182 12.73 -24.18 -17.77
N PHE A 183 12.12 -23.50 -16.79
CA PHE A 183 11.93 -22.05 -16.78
C PHE A 183 12.62 -21.46 -15.56
N ALA A 184 13.61 -20.61 -15.78
CA ALA A 184 14.41 -20.03 -14.70
C ALA A 184 13.61 -19.10 -13.78
N GLY A 185 12.53 -18.49 -14.28
CA GLY A 185 11.82 -17.40 -13.58
C GLY A 185 12.68 -16.14 -13.48
N ASN A 186 12.15 -15.11 -12.81
CA ASN A 186 12.87 -13.87 -12.52
C ASN A 186 12.43 -13.30 -11.16
N VAL A 187 12.59 -11.99 -10.94
CA VAL A 187 12.17 -11.33 -9.69
C VAL A 187 10.65 -11.18 -9.56
N GLN A 188 9.92 -11.15 -10.67
CA GLN A 188 8.46 -10.97 -10.76
C GLN A 188 7.71 -12.29 -10.92
N GLU A 189 8.25 -13.23 -11.71
CA GLU A 189 7.69 -14.55 -11.94
C GLU A 189 8.50 -15.65 -11.26
N HIS A 190 7.82 -16.67 -10.73
CA HIS A 190 8.47 -17.78 -10.04
C HIS A 190 9.15 -18.78 -11.01
N THR A 191 10.25 -19.38 -10.56
CA THR A 191 10.95 -20.48 -11.26
C THR A 191 10.06 -21.71 -11.37
N ILE A 192 10.05 -22.37 -12.53
CA ILE A 192 9.38 -23.66 -12.70
C ILE A 192 10.40 -24.66 -13.23
N MET A 193 10.85 -25.57 -12.36
CA MET A 193 11.51 -26.81 -12.77
C MET A 193 10.45 -27.90 -12.82
N HIS A 194 9.93 -28.21 -14.00
CA HIS A 194 9.06 -29.37 -14.17
C HIS A 194 9.76 -30.42 -15.04
N HIS A 195 10.01 -31.59 -14.45
CA HIS A 195 10.26 -32.84 -15.18
C HIS A 195 8.92 -33.43 -15.71
N GLY A 196 8.06 -32.59 -16.31
CA GLY A 196 6.67 -32.91 -16.66
C GLY A 196 6.46 -33.27 -18.14
N VAL A 197 5.64 -34.30 -18.37
CA VAL A 197 5.27 -34.93 -19.65
C VAL A 197 4.69 -33.91 -20.64
N LEU A 198 5.15 -33.95 -21.91
CA LEU A 198 4.49 -33.29 -23.03
C LEU A 198 3.11 -33.93 -23.27
N GLN A 199 2.07 -33.47 -22.57
CA GLN A 199 0.69 -33.56 -23.05
C GLN A 199 0.24 -32.15 -23.43
N ALA A 200 -0.39 -32.03 -24.59
CA ALA A 200 -0.88 -30.78 -25.14
C ALA A 200 -2.00 -30.20 -24.24
N THR A 201 -1.63 -29.45 -23.21
CA THR A 201 -2.57 -28.69 -22.38
C THR A 201 -1.89 -27.41 -21.89
N THR A 202 -2.53 -26.27 -22.14
CA THR A 202 -2.22 -24.98 -21.50
C THR A 202 -2.22 -25.20 -20.00
N THR A 203 -1.06 -25.12 -19.35
CA THR A 203 -0.95 -25.39 -17.92
C THR A 203 -0.70 -24.07 -17.20
N THR A 204 -1.74 -23.51 -16.59
CA THR A 204 -1.61 -22.40 -15.63
C THR A 204 -1.21 -22.99 -14.28
N LEU A 205 0.08 -22.98 -13.95
CA LEU A 205 0.58 -23.61 -12.72
C LEU A 205 0.51 -22.63 -11.54
N GLN A 206 -0.43 -22.87 -10.62
CA GLN A 206 -0.52 -22.16 -9.34
C GLN A 206 0.40 -22.78 -8.27
N ARG A 207 0.82 -21.94 -7.32
CA ARG A 207 1.77 -22.25 -6.24
C ARG A 207 1.33 -23.48 -5.41
N ALA A 208 2.31 -24.33 -5.08
CA ALA A 208 2.25 -25.11 -3.84
C ALA A 208 2.51 -24.15 -2.66
N ALA A 209 1.58 -24.06 -1.73
CA ALA A 209 1.78 -23.35 -0.47
C ALA A 209 2.85 -24.08 0.36
N GLN A 210 3.84 -23.33 0.86
CA GLN A 210 4.55 -23.67 2.08
C GLN A 210 3.96 -22.80 3.20
#